data_AF-A0A9P6KY62-F1
#
_entry.id   AF-A0A9P6KY62-F1
#
_cell.length_a   1.000
_cell.length_b   1.000
_cell.length_c   1.000
_cell.angle_alpha   90.00
_cell.angle_beta   90.00
_cell.angle_gamma   90.00
#
_symmetry.space_group_name_H-M   'P 1'
#
loop_
_entity.id
_entity.type
_entity.pdbx_description
1 polymer ?
#
loop_
_entity_poly.entity_id
_entity_poly.type
_entity_poly.pdbx_seq_one_letter_code
_entity_poly.pdbx_strand_id
1 'polypeptide(L)'
;MNVKFASGSQDDFLISSYFSTDLSSLVCTIKAEQKGENDTPVEVVYNNLEDRYDLKELVKNAIEYSILEQNCTTKFLISFHALNDGYDVFSLAINAYTSCAILAGIRIKDTLAAHTLLLDGCLCTVIYMLHTEKVLGFYLDGECCLEAVDKCIVDCRRNGGIIKDIVRQQIDSIS
;
A
#
# COMPACT_ATOMS: atom_id res chain seq x y z
N MET A 1 -7.83 -10.65 4.88
CA MET A 1 -6.46 -10.33 4.40
C MET A 1 -5.48 -11.22 5.13
N ASN A 2 -4.71 -12.03 4.41
CA ASN A 2 -3.67 -12.89 4.96
C ASN A 2 -2.30 -12.32 4.59
N VAL A 3 -1.37 -12.32 5.54
CA VAL A 3 -0.07 -11.65 5.38
C VAL A 3 1.06 -12.55 5.87
N LYS A 4 2.14 -12.60 5.09
CA LYS A 4 3.41 -13.26 5.46
C LYS A 4 4.56 -12.31 5.16
N PHE A 5 5.50 -12.19 6.09
CA PHE A 5 6.69 -11.37 5.91
C PHE A 5 7.91 -12.24 5.65
N ALA A 6 8.83 -11.70 4.88
CA ALA A 6 10.20 -12.19 4.80
C ALA A 6 11.14 -10.99 4.90
N SER A 7 11.98 -11.00 5.93
CA SER A 7 13.14 -10.11 6.05
C SER A 7 14.34 -10.79 5.37
N GLY A 8 14.99 -10.09 4.44
CA GLY A 8 16.12 -10.61 3.69
C GLY A 8 17.44 -10.30 4.39
N SER A 9 18.26 -11.33 4.63
CA SER A 9 19.70 -11.21 4.89
C SER A 9 20.56 -11.62 3.69
N GLN A 10 19.95 -11.79 2.51
CA GLN A 10 20.63 -12.08 1.25
C GLN A 10 19.99 -11.23 0.14
N ASP A 11 20.76 -10.22 -0.26
CA ASP A 11 20.72 -9.39 -1.45
C ASP A 11 19.47 -8.53 -1.73
N ASP A 12 19.63 -7.23 -1.40
CA ASP A 12 19.02 -6.03 -1.99
C ASP A 12 17.63 -5.51 -1.55
N PHE A 13 16.92 -6.08 -0.56
CA PHE A 13 15.67 -5.45 -0.07
C PHE A 13 15.63 -5.25 1.44
N LEU A 14 15.11 -4.09 1.86
CA LEU A 14 14.90 -3.77 3.28
C LEU A 14 13.83 -4.67 3.88
N ILE A 15 12.74 -4.88 3.14
CA ILE A 15 11.64 -5.72 3.57
C ILE A 15 10.84 -6.23 2.37
N SER A 16 10.28 -7.43 2.51
CA SER A 16 9.29 -7.97 1.60
C SER A 16 8.10 -8.53 2.36
N SER A 17 6.92 -8.42 1.77
CA SER A 17 5.71 -9.03 2.30
C SER A 17 4.86 -9.61 1.19
N TYR A 18 4.27 -10.76 1.48
CA TYR A 18 3.20 -11.37 0.71
C TYR A 18 1.87 -11.01 1.34
N PHE A 19 1.00 -10.39 0.55
CA PHE A 19 -0.35 -10.02 0.93
C PHE A 19 -1.35 -10.74 0.03
N SER A 20 -2.44 -11.23 0.62
CA SER A 20 -3.52 -11.88 -0.12
C SER A 20 -4.89 -11.59 0.46
N THR A 21 -5.87 -11.54 -0.43
CA THR A 21 -7.31 -11.62 -0.17
C THR A 21 -7.85 -12.84 -0.92
N ASP A 22 -9.17 -13.04 -0.87
CA ASP A 22 -9.81 -14.10 -1.66
C ASP A 22 -9.76 -13.80 -3.18
N LEU A 23 -9.45 -12.56 -3.55
CA LEU A 23 -9.55 -12.03 -4.91
C LEU A 23 -8.20 -11.65 -5.51
N SER A 24 -7.27 -11.17 -4.69
CA SER A 24 -5.96 -10.68 -5.14
C SER A 24 -4.84 -11.25 -4.29
N SER A 25 -3.66 -11.36 -4.88
CA SER A 25 -2.43 -11.57 -4.11
C SER A 25 -1.25 -10.90 -4.77
N LEU A 26 -0.38 -10.32 -3.95
CA LEU A 26 0.81 -9.62 -4.41
C LEU A 26 1.95 -9.71 -3.42
N VAL A 27 3.16 -9.52 -3.94
CA VAL A 27 4.36 -9.29 -3.13
C VAL A 27 4.71 -7.81 -3.21
N CYS A 28 4.87 -7.18 -2.05
CA CYS A 28 5.40 -5.83 -1.91
C CYS A 28 6.84 -5.92 -1.43
N THR A 29 7.77 -5.25 -2.11
CA THR A 29 9.17 -5.12 -1.69
C THR A 29 9.54 -3.66 -1.57
N ILE A 30 10.32 -3.31 -0.55
CA ILE A 30 10.93 -1.98 -0.42
C ILE A 30 12.44 -2.14 -0.38
N LYS A 31 13.13 -1.38 -1.25
CA LYS A 31 14.59 -1.23 -1.26
C LYS A 31 14.96 0.22 -0.97
N ALA A 32 16.10 0.43 -0.32
CA ALA A 32 16.68 1.76 -0.17
C ALA A 32 18.02 1.80 -0.90
N GLU A 33 18.18 2.81 -1.75
CA GLU A 33 19.34 3.00 -2.60
C GLU A 33 19.89 4.42 -2.42
N GLN A 34 21.13 4.65 -2.85
CA GLN A 34 21.68 5.99 -2.90
C GLN A 34 21.01 6.76 -4.04
N LYS A 35 20.43 7.92 -3.70
CA LYS A 35 19.75 8.81 -4.64
C LYS A 35 20.79 9.54 -5.50
N GLY A 36 20.64 9.46 -6.83
CA GLY A 36 21.36 10.32 -7.76
C GLY A 36 20.88 11.77 -7.67
N GLU A 37 21.65 12.73 -8.19
CA GLU A 37 21.34 14.16 -8.08
C GLU A 37 19.96 14.53 -8.64
N ASN A 38 19.50 13.81 -9.67
CA ASN A 38 18.24 14.07 -10.38
C ASN A 38 17.15 13.01 -10.12
N ASP A 39 17.41 12.04 -9.25
CA ASP A 39 16.44 10.98 -9.00
C ASP A 39 15.26 11.49 -8.16
N THR A 40 14.08 10.89 -8.34
CA THR A 40 12.98 11.08 -7.40
C THR A 40 13.28 10.34 -6.08
N PRO A 41 12.85 10.87 -4.92
CA PRO A 41 13.06 10.20 -3.63
C PRO A 41 12.35 8.84 -3.52
N VAL A 42 11.32 8.63 -4.33
CA VAL A 42 10.48 7.44 -4.34
C VAL A 42 10.28 7.02 -5.79
N GLU A 43 10.38 5.73 -6.04
CA GLU A 43 10.02 5.09 -7.30
C GLU A 43 9.09 3.93 -7.02
N VAL A 44 7.96 3.87 -7.73
CA VAL A 44 6.97 2.81 -7.60
C VAL A 44 6.93 2.00 -8.90
N VAL A 45 7.19 0.70 -8.79
CA VAL A 45 7.24 -0.24 -9.92
C VAL A 45 6.13 -1.26 -9.80
N TYR A 46 5.41 -1.47 -10.90
CA TYR A 46 4.31 -2.43 -10.99
C TYR A 46 4.69 -3.56 -11.94
N ASN A 47 4.73 -4.78 -11.42
CA ASN A 47 5.06 -5.99 -12.15
C ASN A 47 3.84 -6.91 -12.21
N ASN A 48 3.50 -7.38 -13.42
CA ASN A 48 2.38 -8.30 -13.68
C ASN A 48 1.00 -7.76 -13.24
N LEU A 49 0.82 -6.44 -13.24
CA LEU A 49 -0.46 -5.78 -12.96
C LEU A 49 -1.09 -5.29 -14.27
N GLU A 50 -2.38 -5.55 -14.43
CA GLU A 50 -3.18 -5.03 -15.55
C GLU A 50 -2.99 -3.52 -15.72
N ASP A 51 -3.13 -3.04 -16.95
CA ASP A 51 -2.88 -1.65 -17.28
C ASP A 51 -4.05 -0.73 -16.90
N ARG A 52 -4.20 -0.52 -15.59
CA ARG A 52 -5.16 0.40 -14.97
C ARG A 52 -4.42 1.66 -14.53
N TYR A 53 -4.13 2.54 -15.50
CA TYR A 53 -3.28 3.73 -15.31
C TYR A 53 -3.75 4.61 -14.14
N ASP A 54 -5.03 4.94 -14.07
CA ASP A 54 -5.57 5.83 -13.02
C ASP A 54 -5.38 5.26 -11.62
N LEU A 55 -5.53 3.95 -11.44
CA LEU A 55 -5.32 3.27 -10.17
C LEU A 55 -3.83 3.16 -9.82
N LYS A 56 -2.97 2.91 -10.81
CA LYS A 56 -1.50 2.93 -10.63
C LYS A 56 -1.00 4.31 -10.20
N GLU A 57 -1.50 5.37 -10.83
CA GLU A 57 -1.16 6.75 -10.47
C GLU A 57 -1.74 7.13 -9.10
N LEU A 58 -2.97 6.73 -8.79
CA LEU A 58 -3.56 6.93 -7.46
C LEU A 58 -2.70 6.32 -6.35
N VAL A 59 -2.28 5.06 -6.52
CA VAL A 59 -1.43 4.36 -5.55
C VAL A 59 -0.05 5.02 -5.44
N LYS A 60 0.57 5.34 -6.58
CA LYS A 60 1.87 6.01 -6.61
C LYS A 60 1.84 7.35 -5.88
N ASN A 61 0.88 8.21 -6.21
CA ASN A 61 0.72 9.53 -5.60
C ASN A 61 0.47 9.43 -4.09
N ALA A 62 -0.31 8.44 -3.65
CA ALA A 62 -0.54 8.21 -2.22
C ALA A 62 0.73 7.80 -1.47
N ILE A 63 1.54 6.91 -2.06
CA ILE A 63 2.82 6.45 -1.51
C ILE A 63 3.80 7.62 -1.43
N GLU A 64 4.02 8.33 -2.54
CA GLU A 64 4.90 9.50 -2.60
C GLU A 64 4.50 10.57 -1.59
N TYR A 65 3.20 10.87 -1.49
CA TYR A 65 2.69 11.82 -0.51
C TYR A 65 2.97 11.36 0.92
N SER A 66 2.82 10.06 1.22
CA SER A 66 2.92 9.54 2.58
C SER A 66 4.33 9.56 3.14
N ILE A 67 5.37 9.47 2.32
CA ILE A 67 6.76 9.42 2.81
C ILE A 67 7.17 10.83 3.26
N LEU A 68 7.72 10.92 4.47
CA LEU A 68 8.40 12.13 4.93
C LEU A 68 9.79 12.16 4.30
N GLU A 69 10.05 13.15 3.44
CA GLU A 69 11.38 13.37 2.89
C GLU A 69 12.37 13.61 4.02
N GLN A 70 13.26 12.66 4.27
CA GLN A 70 14.18 12.74 5.41
C GLN A 70 15.63 12.93 5.03
N ASN A 71 16.03 12.61 3.82
CA ASN A 71 17.40 12.78 3.35
C ASN A 71 17.41 13.02 1.85
N CYS A 72 18.13 14.04 1.40
CA CYS A 72 18.37 14.31 -0.02
C CYS A 72 19.23 13.25 -0.72
N THR A 73 19.60 12.15 -0.05
CA THR A 73 20.55 11.13 -0.51
C THR A 73 19.98 9.72 -0.59
N THR A 74 18.74 9.48 -0.17
CA THR A 74 18.13 8.14 -0.20
C THR A 74 16.94 8.10 -1.16
N LYS A 75 16.90 7.05 -1.97
CA LYS A 75 15.78 6.71 -2.85
C LYS A 75 15.13 5.43 -2.35
N PHE A 76 13.80 5.42 -2.25
CA PHE A 76 13.03 4.21 -1.95
C PHE A 76 12.45 3.63 -3.24
N LEU A 77 12.85 2.41 -3.57
CA LEU A 77 12.26 1.65 -4.66
C LEU A 77 11.20 0.69 -4.08
N ILE A 78 9.95 0.94 -4.41
CA ILE A 78 8.80 0.18 -3.93
C ILE A 78 8.26 -0.61 -5.12
N SER A 79 8.30 -1.93 -5.05
CA SER A 79 7.85 -2.79 -6.15
C SER A 79 6.67 -3.65 -5.72
N PHE A 80 5.66 -3.72 -6.58
CA PHE A 80 4.50 -4.59 -6.42
C PHE A 80 4.54 -5.67 -7.51
N HIS A 81 4.55 -6.93 -7.10
CA HIS A 81 4.48 -8.08 -7.99
C HIS A 81 3.15 -8.79 -7.78
N ALA A 82 2.19 -8.59 -8.69
CA ALA A 82 0.92 -9.31 -8.60
C ALA A 82 1.13 -10.79 -8.97
N LEU A 83 0.58 -11.67 -8.15
CA LEU A 83 0.51 -13.11 -8.35
C LEU A 83 -0.90 -13.52 -8.78
N ASN A 84 -1.91 -12.81 -8.26
CA ASN A 84 -3.29 -12.87 -8.72
C ASN A 84 -3.85 -11.45 -8.76
N ASP A 85 -4.34 -11.02 -9.92
CA ASP A 85 -4.78 -9.67 -10.16
C ASP A 85 -6.31 -9.57 -10.11
N GLY A 86 -6.85 -9.39 -8.90
CA GLY A 86 -8.27 -9.11 -8.69
C GLY A 86 -8.58 -7.61 -8.72
N TYR A 87 -9.87 -7.27 -8.59
CA TYR A 87 -10.29 -5.88 -8.62
C TYR A 87 -9.77 -5.04 -7.43
N ASP A 88 -9.41 -5.69 -6.32
CA ASP A 88 -8.96 -5.05 -5.07
C ASP A 88 -7.43 -4.94 -4.96
N VAL A 89 -6.67 -5.37 -5.97
CA VAL A 89 -5.19 -5.48 -5.91
C VAL A 89 -4.50 -4.15 -5.55
N PHE A 90 -5.04 -3.01 -5.96
CA PHE A 90 -4.47 -1.70 -5.67
C PHE A 90 -4.72 -1.25 -4.23
N SER A 91 -5.89 -1.58 -3.67
CA SER A 91 -6.10 -1.40 -2.23
C SER A 91 -5.18 -2.31 -1.42
N LEU A 92 -4.97 -3.55 -1.89
CA LEU A 92 -4.02 -4.48 -1.30
C LEU A 92 -2.59 -3.94 -1.37
N ALA A 93 -2.19 -3.28 -2.46
CA ALA A 93 -0.87 -2.68 -2.63
C ALA A 93 -0.60 -1.60 -1.58
N ILE A 94 -1.57 -0.71 -1.32
CA ILE A 94 -1.45 0.33 -0.27
C ILE A 94 -1.31 -0.30 1.12
N ASN A 95 -2.12 -1.32 1.43
CA ASN A 95 -2.06 -1.99 2.73
C ASN A 95 -0.73 -2.73 2.93
N ALA A 96 -0.23 -3.38 1.87
CA ALA A 96 1.06 -4.05 1.85
C ALA A 96 2.21 -3.06 2.03
N TYR A 97 2.21 -1.98 1.24
CA TYR A 97 3.17 -0.88 1.36
C TYR A 97 3.21 -0.33 2.78
N THR A 98 2.05 0.00 3.36
CA THR A 98 2.00 0.65 4.66
C THR A 98 2.60 -0.25 5.75
N SER A 99 2.29 -1.55 5.70
CA SER A 99 2.85 -2.52 6.64
C SER A 99 4.37 -2.65 6.47
N CYS A 100 4.85 -2.73 5.22
CA CYS A 100 6.27 -2.77 4.90
C CYS A 100 6.99 -1.50 5.36
N ALA A 101 6.44 -0.31 5.08
CA ALA A 101 7.04 0.97 5.41
C ALA A 101 7.23 1.11 6.93
N ILE A 102 6.21 0.75 7.72
CA ILE A 102 6.28 0.78 9.18
C ILE A 102 7.36 -0.18 9.69
N LEU A 103 7.37 -1.42 9.21
CA LEU A 103 8.33 -2.43 9.66
C LEU A 103 9.77 -2.14 9.21
N ALA A 104 9.95 -1.50 8.06
CA ALA A 104 11.25 -1.01 7.59
C ALA A 104 11.71 0.27 8.32
N GLY A 105 10.89 0.84 9.22
CA GLY A 105 11.20 2.08 9.92
C GLY A 105 11.18 3.32 9.02
N ILE A 106 10.53 3.25 7.86
CA ILE A 106 10.34 4.41 6.97
C ILE A 106 9.36 5.36 7.66
N ARG A 107 9.76 6.61 7.78
CA ARG A 107 8.91 7.62 8.41
C ARG A 107 7.85 8.08 7.41
N ILE A 108 6.59 7.83 7.76
CA ILE A 108 5.41 8.23 7.00
C ILE A 108 4.63 9.33 7.74
N LYS A 109 3.97 10.22 6.99
CA LYS A 109 3.13 11.32 7.51
C LYS A 109 1.92 10.80 8.28
N ASP A 110 1.32 9.74 7.75
CA ASP A 110 0.17 9.05 8.32
C ASP A 110 0.19 7.58 7.88
N THR A 111 -0.43 6.71 8.66
CA THR A 111 -0.70 5.33 8.29
C THR A 111 -1.83 5.32 7.27
N LEU A 112 -1.53 4.80 6.08
CA LEU A 112 -2.53 4.63 5.05
C LEU A 112 -3.24 3.28 5.21
N ALA A 113 -4.53 3.28 4.92
CA ALA A 113 -5.28 2.06 4.68
C ALA A 113 -6.15 2.26 3.45
N ALA A 114 -6.31 1.20 2.66
CA ALA A 114 -7.15 1.24 1.48
C ALA A 114 -8.13 0.09 1.45
N HIS A 115 -9.25 0.31 0.78
CA HIS A 115 -10.24 -0.71 0.50
C HIS A 115 -10.86 -0.48 -0.87
N THR A 116 -11.20 -1.59 -1.54
CA THR A 116 -11.95 -1.58 -2.78
C THR A 116 -13.23 -2.40 -2.60
N LEU A 117 -14.37 -1.77 -2.88
CA LEU A 117 -15.69 -2.37 -2.84
C LEU A 117 -16.27 -2.44 -4.25
N LEU A 118 -16.86 -3.58 -4.60
CA LEU A 118 -17.72 -3.73 -5.76
C LEU A 118 -19.17 -3.84 -5.27
N LEU A 119 -19.98 -2.81 -5.52
CA LEU A 119 -21.38 -2.75 -5.09
C LEU A 119 -22.25 -2.40 -6.29
N ASP A 120 -23.20 -3.26 -6.63
CA ASP A 120 -24.17 -3.06 -7.73
C ASP A 120 -23.52 -2.67 -9.07
N GLY A 121 -22.33 -3.22 -9.35
CA GLY A 121 -21.56 -2.93 -10.58
C GLY A 121 -20.72 -1.65 -10.52
N CYS A 122 -20.76 -0.89 -9.42
CA CYS A 122 -19.84 0.21 -9.14
C CYS A 122 -18.60 -0.31 -8.42
N LEU A 123 -17.41 0.02 -8.94
CA LEU A 123 -16.13 -0.22 -8.27
C LEU A 123 -15.67 1.05 -7.56
N CYS A 124 -15.58 1.01 -6.24
CA CYS A 124 -15.13 2.12 -5.41
C CYS A 124 -13.85 1.73 -4.69
N THR A 125 -12.74 2.44 -4.94
CA THR A 125 -11.50 2.32 -4.18
C THR A 125 -11.25 3.58 -3.38
N VAL A 126 -10.94 3.46 -2.09
CA VAL A 126 -10.61 4.59 -1.22
C VAL A 126 -9.25 4.34 -0.57
N ILE A 127 -8.41 5.38 -0.52
CA ILE A 127 -7.20 5.46 0.29
C ILE A 127 -7.44 6.46 1.41
N TYR A 128 -7.30 6.00 2.65
CA TYR A 128 -7.65 6.74 3.85
C TYR A 128 -6.45 6.88 4.78
N MET A 129 -6.27 8.08 5.33
CA MET A 129 -5.27 8.41 6.34
C MET A 129 -5.87 8.22 7.73
N LEU A 130 -5.36 7.24 8.48
CA LEU A 130 -6.01 6.77 9.69
C LEU A 130 -5.92 7.75 10.86
N HIS A 131 -4.80 8.46 11.03
CA HIS A 131 -4.62 9.38 12.17
C HIS A 131 -5.29 10.72 11.94
N THR A 132 -5.18 11.27 10.72
CA THR A 132 -5.81 12.53 10.33
C THR A 132 -7.27 12.38 9.92
N GLU A 133 -7.75 11.15 9.81
CA GLU A 133 -9.12 10.78 9.47
C GLU A 133 -9.60 11.35 8.12
N LYS A 134 -8.71 11.44 7.12
CA LYS A 134 -9.00 12.05 5.81
C LYS A 134 -8.87 11.05 4.67
N VAL A 135 -9.73 11.21 3.66
CA VAL A 135 -9.56 10.54 2.37
C VAL A 135 -8.39 11.22 1.64
N LEU A 136 -7.36 10.45 1.32
CA LEU A 136 -6.21 10.91 0.53
C LEU A 136 -6.51 10.87 -0.96
N GLY A 137 -7.26 9.86 -1.38
CA GLY A 137 -7.71 9.72 -2.76
C GLY A 137 -8.73 8.61 -2.89
N PHE A 138 -9.45 8.64 -4.00
CA PHE A 138 -10.44 7.63 -4.33
C PHE A 138 -10.55 7.45 -5.84
N TYR A 139 -11.04 6.30 -6.25
CA TYR A 139 -11.35 5.95 -7.63
C TYR A 139 -12.76 5.36 -7.68
N LEU A 140 -13.56 5.81 -8.64
CA LEU A 140 -14.92 5.35 -8.88
C LEU A 140 -15.03 4.93 -10.35
N ASP A 141 -15.51 3.72 -10.58
CA ASP A 141 -15.93 3.25 -11.90
C ASP A 141 -17.40 2.82 -11.81
N GLY A 142 -18.24 3.39 -12.68
CA GLY A 142 -19.70 3.26 -12.64
C GLY A 142 -20.43 4.32 -11.79
N GLU A 143 -21.75 4.16 -11.65
CA GLU A 143 -22.61 5.05 -10.87
C GLU A 143 -22.50 4.75 -9.38
N CYS A 144 -21.44 5.26 -8.76
CA CYS A 144 -21.19 5.07 -7.34
C CYS A 144 -21.96 6.10 -6.49
N CYS A 145 -22.73 5.62 -5.51
CA CYS A 145 -23.35 6.46 -4.50
C CYS A 145 -22.36 6.80 -3.36
N LEU A 146 -22.61 7.91 -2.65
CA LEU A 146 -21.82 8.31 -1.47
C LEU A 146 -21.72 7.21 -0.41
N GLU A 147 -22.74 6.35 -0.32
CA GLU A 147 -22.76 5.21 0.59
C GLU A 147 -21.62 4.21 0.33
N ALA A 148 -21.20 4.02 -0.93
CA ALA A 148 -20.07 3.15 -1.27
C ALA A 148 -18.75 3.69 -0.70
N VAL A 149 -18.56 5.01 -0.77
CA VAL A 149 -17.38 5.69 -0.20
C VAL A 149 -17.38 5.57 1.32
N ASP A 150 -18.51 5.82 1.97
CA ASP A 150 -18.62 5.70 3.44
C ASP A 150 -18.34 4.26 3.92
N LYS A 151 -18.87 3.26 3.22
CA LYS A 151 -18.56 1.84 3.47
C LYS A 151 -17.08 1.55 3.33
N CYS A 152 -16.46 2.02 2.24
CA CYS A 152 -15.02 1.89 2.03
C CYS A 152 -14.21 2.53 3.17
N ILE A 153 -14.60 3.70 3.68
CA ILE A 153 -13.91 4.36 4.81
C ILE A 153 -13.99 3.50 6.08
N VAL A 154 -15.15 2.91 6.37
CA VAL A 154 -15.31 1.99 7.51
C VAL A 154 -14.38 0.78 7.37
N ASP A 155 -14.29 0.20 6.17
CA ASP A 155 -13.42 -0.95 5.91
C ASP A 155 -11.93 -0.58 5.89
N CYS A 156 -11.57 0.64 5.46
CA CYS A 156 -10.22 1.17 5.62
C CYS A 156 -9.82 1.23 7.11
N ARG A 157 -10.71 1.65 8.01
CA ARG A 157 -10.44 1.66 9.46
C ARG A 157 -10.22 0.25 10.00
N ARG A 158 -11.00 -0.74 9.52
CA ARG A 158 -10.79 -2.16 9.87
C ARG A 158 -9.44 -2.66 9.37
N ASN A 159 -9.08 -2.36 8.11
CA ASN A 159 -7.77 -2.68 7.55
C ASN A 159 -6.63 -2.03 8.35
N GLY A 160 -6.81 -0.81 8.84
CA GLY A 160 -5.89 -0.16 9.76
C GLY A 160 -5.65 -0.93 11.06
N GLY A 161 -6.71 -1.50 11.65
CA GLY A 161 -6.61 -2.42 12.78
C GLY A 161 -5.78 -3.66 12.45
N ILE A 162 -6.04 -4.27 11.29
CA ILE A 162 -5.30 -5.46 10.82
C ILE A 162 -3.82 -5.13 10.60
N ILE A 163 -3.50 -4.01 9.95
CA ILE A 163 -2.11 -3.55 9.75
C ILE A 163 -1.39 -3.40 11.10
N LYS A 164 -2.05 -2.78 12.08
CA LYS A 164 -1.49 -2.59 13.42
C LYS A 164 -1.19 -3.92 14.11
N ASP A 165 -2.09 -4.89 14.01
CA ASP A 165 -1.91 -6.21 14.60
C ASP A 165 -0.81 -7.01 13.90
N ILE A 166 -0.73 -6.90 12.57
CA ILE A 166 0.36 -7.47 11.77
C ILE A 166 1.72 -6.93 12.24
N VAL A 167 1.86 -5.60 12.34
CA VAL A 167 3.12 -4.96 12.74
C VAL A 167 3.53 -5.42 14.14
N ARG A 168 2.57 -5.50 15.08
CA ARG A 168 2.82 -6.00 16.43
C ARG A 168 3.31 -7.44 16.45
N GLN A 169 2.63 -8.34 15.75
CA GLN A 169 3.01 -9.75 15.68
C GLN A 169 4.42 -9.95 15.13
N GLN A 170 4.81 -9.15 14.12
CA GLN A 170 6.18 -9.23 13.57
C GLN A 170 7.22 -8.73 14.56
N ILE A 171 6.97 -7.61 15.26
CA ILE A 171 7.87 -7.10 16.30
C ILE A 171 8.04 -8.13 17.42
N ASP A 172 6.93 -8.70 17.91
CA ASP A 172 6.93 -9.70 19.00
C ASP A 172 7.66 -10.99 18.59
N SER A 173 7.64 -11.36 17.31
CA SER A 173 8.34 -12.55 16.81
C SER A 173 9.88 -12.43 16.74
N ILE A 174 10.39 -11.19 16.80
CA ILE A 174 11.82 -10.87 16.74
C ILE A 174 12.41 -10.68 18.16
N SER A 175 11.57 -10.36 19.14
CA SER A 175 11.93 -10.16 20.56
C SER A 175 11.93 -11.45 21.37
#